data_AF-A0A931SJE4-F1
#
_entry.id   AF-A0A931SJE4-F1
#
_cell.length_a   1.000
_cell.length_b   1.000
_cell.length_c   1.000
_cell.angle_alpha   90.00
_cell.angle_beta   90.00
_cell.angle_gamma   90.00
#
_symmetry.space_group_name_H-M   'P 1'
#
loop_
_entity.id
_entity.type
_entity.pdbx_description
1 polymer ?
#
loop_
_entity_poly.entity_id
_entity_poly.type
_entity_poly.pdbx_seq_one_letter_code
_entity_poly.pdbx_strand_id
1 'polypeptide(L)' 'MKRLTRPEIGTLEAGKSADIAIVDGDPLRDSGALLNVVTTIKAGQVVFEKK' A
#
# COMPACT_ATOMS: atom_id res chain seq x y z
N MET A 1 13.76 13.75 18.85
CA MET A 1 13.31 13.24 17.55
C MET A 1 13.14 11.71 17.64
N LYS A 2 11.91 11.19 17.62
CA LYS A 2 11.63 9.74 17.77
C LYS A 2 11.65 9.08 16.38
N ARG A 3 12.49 8.05 16.17
CA ARG A 3 12.45 7.26 14.93
C ARG A 3 11.13 6.49 14.87
N LEU A 4 10.40 6.63 13.75
CA LEU A 4 9.16 5.92 13.47
C LEU A 4 9.39 4.57 12.77
N THR A 5 10.60 4.01 12.87
CA THR A 5 10.96 2.79 12.13
C THR A 5 10.23 1.59 12.71
N ARG A 6 9.28 1.07 11.93
CA ARG A 6 8.57 -0.18 12.14
C ARG A 6 9.00 -1.16 11.04
N PRO A 7 9.92 -2.10 11.32
CA PRO A 7 10.51 -2.96 10.29
C PRO A 7 9.48 -3.88 9.61
N GLU A 8 8.34 -4.09 10.25
CA GLU A 8 7.26 -4.95 9.79
C GLU A 8 6.34 -4.33 8.74
N ILE A 9 6.48 -3.03 8.42
CA ILE A 9 5.64 -2.32 7.42
C ILE A 9 6.48 -1.51 6.42
N GLY A 10 5.86 -1.13 5.30
CA GLY A 10 6.38 -0.11 4.38
C GLY A 10 7.15 -0.62 3.16
N THR A 11 7.38 -1.93 3.03
CA THR A 11 7.90 -2.55 1.81
C THR A 11 7.22 -3.90 1.56
N LEU A 12 7.27 -4.37 0.31
CA LEU A 12 6.75 -5.68 -0.08
C LEU A 12 7.86 -6.73 0.03
N GLU A 13 7.93 -7.41 1.19
CA GLU A 13 8.92 -8.44 1.50
C GLU A 13 8.27 -9.58 2.28
N ALA A 14 8.78 -10.81 2.13
CA ALA A 14 8.30 -11.96 2.88
C ALA A 14 8.48 -11.75 4.39
N GLY A 15 7.47 -12.12 5.18
CA GLY A 15 7.48 -11.97 6.64
C GLY A 15 7.05 -10.61 7.18
N LYS A 16 6.79 -9.62 6.30
CA LYS A 16 6.20 -8.33 6.69
C LYS A 16 4.66 -8.36 6.68
N SER A 17 4.06 -7.34 7.29
CA SER A 17 2.61 -7.14 7.26
C SER A 17 2.12 -6.97 5.82
N ALA A 18 1.04 -7.67 5.47
CA ALA A 18 0.38 -7.57 4.17
C ALA A 18 -0.51 -6.31 4.09
N ASP A 19 0.13 -5.15 4.16
CA ASP A 19 -0.48 -3.83 3.97
C ASP A 19 -0.16 -3.32 2.56
N ILE A 20 -1.14 -3.38 1.66
CA ILE A 20 -0.96 -3.18 0.21
C ILE A 20 -2.04 -2.23 -0.31
N ALA A 21 -1.63 -1.22 -1.06
CA ALA A 21 -2.52 -0.40 -1.88
C ALA A 21 -2.26 -0.73 -3.36
N ILE A 22 -3.30 -1.09 -4.09
CA ILE A 22 -3.25 -1.32 -5.54
C ILE A 22 -3.84 -0.09 -6.21
N VAL A 23 -3.11 0.52 -7.14
CA VAL A 23 -3.52 1.71 -7.89
C VAL A 23 -3.69 1.38 -9.36
N ASP A 24 -4.65 2.05 -10.01
CA ASP A 24 -4.81 2.03 -11.46
C ASP A 24 -4.06 3.22 -12.08
N GLY A 25 -3.04 2.90 -12.87
CA GLY A 25 -2.07 3.85 -13.45
C GLY A 25 -0.64 3.58 -13.00
N ASP A 26 0.28 4.42 -13.48
CA ASP A 26 1.71 4.33 -13.17
C ASP A 26 2.14 5.52 -12.28
N PRO A 27 2.32 5.31 -10.96
CA PRO A 27 2.70 6.37 -10.04
C PRO A 27 4.14 6.89 -10.24
N LEU A 28 4.99 6.16 -10.98
CA LEU A 28 6.34 6.64 -11.33
C LEU A 28 6.32 7.62 -12.49
N ARG A 29 5.29 7.55 -13.35
CA ARG A 29 5.10 8.45 -14.49
C ARG A 29 4.18 9.61 -14.15
N ASP A 30 3.16 9.38 -13.33
CA ASP A 30 2.20 10.37 -12.87
C ASP A 30 1.83 10.14 -11.40
N SER A 31 2.24 11.05 -10.52
CA SER A 31 1.92 10.95 -9.09
C SER A 31 0.42 11.04 -8.81
N GLY A 32 -0.39 11.58 -9.74
CA GLY A 32 -1.85 11.57 -9.67
C GLY A 32 -2.45 10.17 -9.63
N ALA A 33 -1.76 9.15 -10.17
CA ALA A 33 -2.20 7.76 -10.09
C ALA A 33 -2.36 7.24 -8.66
N LEU A 34 -1.64 7.83 -7.68
CA LEU A 34 -1.79 7.48 -6.26
C LEU A 34 -3.19 7.78 -5.70
N LEU A 35 -3.96 8.65 -6.34
CA LEU A 35 -5.35 8.94 -5.97
C LEU A 35 -6.32 7.87 -6.51
N ASN A 36 -5.89 7.06 -7.46
CA ASN A 36 -6.69 6.03 -8.12
C ASN A 36 -6.49 4.66 -7.47
N VAL A 37 -6.59 4.58 -6.15
CA VAL A 37 -6.56 3.30 -5.43
C VAL A 37 -7.79 2.48 -5.80
N VAL A 38 -7.57 1.25 -6.28
CA VAL A 38 -8.65 0.32 -6.66
C VAL A 38 -8.85 -0.80 -5.64
N THR A 39 -7.83 -1.12 -4.85
CA THR A 39 -7.93 -2.11 -3.76
C THR A 39 -7.03 -1.69 -2.60
N THR A 40 -7.49 -1.92 -1.37
CA THR A 40 -6.66 -1.80 -0.17
C THR A 40 -6.75 -3.09 0.64
N ILE A 41 -5.59 -3.67 0.93
CA ILE A 41 -5.43 -4.83 1.78
C ILE A 41 -4.71 -4.36 3.05
N LYS A 42 -5.25 -4.67 4.22
CA LYS A 42 -4.65 -4.34 5.52
C LYS A 42 -4.54 -5.60 6.36
N ALA A 43 -3.34 -5.90 6.84
CA ALA A 43 -3.03 -7.13 7.57
C ALA A 43 -3.62 -8.39 6.90
N GLY A 44 -3.54 -8.46 5.56
CA GLY A 44 -4.05 -9.59 4.77
C GLY A 44 -5.57 -9.61 4.53
N GLN A 45 -6.31 -8.60 4.99
CA GLN A 45 -7.76 -8.48 4.75
C GLN A 45 -8.04 -7.40 3.72
N VAL A 46 -8.88 -7.71 2.72
CA VAL A 46 -9.40 -6.69 1.79
C VAL A 46 -10.35 -5.78 2.56
N VAL A 47 -9.99 -4.51 2.71
CA VAL A 47 -10.79 -3.50 3.42
C VAL A 47 -11.45 -2.50 2.46
N PHE A 48 -10.96 -2.44 1.22
CA PHE A 48 -11.55 -1.66 0.14
C PHE A 48 -11.31 -2.39 -1.18
N GLU A 49 -12.35 -2.42 -2.01
CA GLU A 49 -12.29 -2.89 -3.39
C GLU A 49 -13.26 -2.05 -4.21
N LYS A 50 -12.75 -1.40 -5.25
CA LYS A 50 -13.56 -0.66 -6.21
C LYS A 50 -14.33 -1.69 -7.05
N LYS A 51 -15.66 -1.62 -6.98
CA LYS A 51 -16.57 -2.47 -7.77
C LYS A 51 -16.57 -2.10 -9.24
#